data_AF-A0A814L0I2-F1
#
_entry.id   AF-A0A814L0I2-F1
#
_cell.length_a   1.000
_cell.length_b   1.000
_cell.length_c   1.000
_cell.angle_alpha   90.00
_cell.angle_beta   90.00
_cell.angle_gamma   90.00
#
_symmetry.space_group_name_H-M   'P 1'
#
loop_
_entity.id
_entity.type
_entity.pdbx_description
1 polymer ?
#
loop_
_entity_poly.entity_id
_entity_poly.type
_entity_poly.pdbx_seq_one_letter_code
_entity_poly.pdbx_strand_id
1 'polypeptide(L)'
;MDFQHRAGGDGVASGSESNRDRRERLRQLALETINLAKNPYSMRNCIGTYECKFCLTSHNNEGSYLAHTQGKKHQSNLARRAARENQQSSDIVQSIKRHYEVRKFIKIGRPSYNVTKQRDPGEYVSESRIMASSSIVNSWTEWGTLELICVGTAEGMCYPDETPSYPWHTGSSNMRPYIRAISGRRPRRCIDQAQAQLDNLTELLRAESIVVANSTDEIFDSNIAQVMTRKQSSIGPNTLENTNGKIIQKSKIDVCRPLKAPGEEPLCFNHQLSTPHFKSQYQFGLACPRDVLITLGDTVLEAPTSVHTRYFESEYYKPLLYSLWKRDSNMKWLQPPKPTCSPIKMFNDVDFWEKLNTKDYNKVTFANSGYKTNLNENEIAFDAADMMRMGKDVFYKKSASANNQGLYWLRRTFPHLRFHMLHFPTDGSYHLDASLVPLRPPTSGSHGLVLINQDYPPLASEMKLFTDNDWRPIWAPLYSTKEVPPLALCTSNLHMNLLSLSDRCVVIEECETALYRLLHDELGFDVITCPLRVLNEFGGGLHCVTWDIRRQDSCTDYFPNQNYESECQLDLDNYYDKTLFSNVNEQKP
;
A
#
# COMPACT_ATOMS: atom_id res chain seq x y z
N MET A 1 31.81 -15.77 106.81
CA MET A 1 31.15 -16.83 106.03
C MET A 1 30.52 -16.13 104.84
N ASP A 2 31.16 -16.05 103.68
CA ASP A 2 31.47 -17.17 102.74
C ASP A 2 30.18 -17.95 102.40
N PHE A 3 29.72 -18.12 101.16
CA PHE A 3 30.43 -18.46 99.92
C PHE A 3 29.57 -18.18 98.65
N GLN A 4 30.27 -17.97 97.52
CA GLN A 4 30.00 -18.46 96.14
C GLN A 4 29.12 -17.71 95.11
N HIS A 5 29.84 -17.11 94.14
CA HIS A 5 29.59 -17.02 92.69
C HIS A 5 28.67 -18.08 92.05
N ARG A 6 27.79 -17.72 91.08
CA ARG A 6 28.06 -17.66 89.61
C ARG A 6 26.80 -17.44 88.73
N ALA A 7 27.04 -16.71 87.63
CA ALA A 7 26.50 -16.83 86.25
C ALA A 7 25.00 -16.52 85.95
N GLY A 8 24.74 -15.30 85.46
CA GLY A 8 23.63 -15.01 84.56
C GLY A 8 23.85 -15.73 83.22
N GLY A 9 22.92 -16.63 82.88
CA GLY A 9 22.99 -17.45 81.66
C GLY A 9 22.87 -16.61 80.40
N ASP A 10 23.96 -16.59 79.64
CA ASP A 10 24.04 -16.12 78.27
C ASP A 10 23.27 -17.12 77.40
N GLY A 11 21.98 -16.82 77.15
CA GLY A 11 21.10 -17.65 76.34
C GLY A 11 21.48 -17.53 74.87
N VAL A 12 22.06 -18.59 74.31
CA VAL A 12 22.35 -18.67 72.87
C VAL A 12 21.05 -18.54 72.10
N ALA A 13 20.93 -17.47 71.31
CA ALA A 13 19.76 -17.21 70.46
C ALA A 13 19.44 -18.45 69.61
N SER A 14 18.17 -18.84 69.58
CA SER A 14 17.75 -20.01 68.81
C SER A 14 18.01 -19.81 67.31
N GLY A 15 18.26 -20.89 66.56
CA GLY A 15 18.56 -20.81 65.12
C GLY A 15 17.46 -20.12 64.30
N SER A 16 16.21 -20.09 64.79
CA SER A 16 15.11 -19.35 64.18
C SER A 16 15.20 -17.84 64.47
N GLU A 17 15.54 -17.44 65.69
CA GLU A 17 15.70 -16.03 66.09
C GLU A 17 16.92 -15.40 65.44
N SER A 18 18.06 -16.10 65.42
CA SER A 18 19.26 -15.62 64.75
C SER A 18 19.06 -15.46 63.23
N ASN A 19 18.24 -16.32 62.61
CA ASN A 19 17.86 -16.19 61.19
C ASN A 19 16.83 -15.08 60.93
N ARG A 20 16.01 -14.72 61.93
CA ARG A 20 15.07 -13.59 61.85
C ARG A 20 15.84 -12.27 61.96
N ASP A 21 16.72 -12.15 62.95
CA ASP A 21 17.59 -10.98 63.13
C ASP A 21 18.54 -10.79 61.95
N ARG A 22 19.09 -11.88 61.39
CA ARG A 22 19.90 -11.81 60.17
C ARG A 22 19.10 -11.28 58.98
N ARG A 23 17.84 -11.70 58.81
CA ARG A 23 16.95 -11.20 57.74
C ARG A 23 16.56 -9.74 57.95
N GLU A 24 16.29 -9.34 59.18
CA GLU A 24 15.91 -7.97 59.53
C GLU A 24 17.09 -7.00 59.39
N ARG A 25 18.29 -7.41 59.82
CA ARG A 25 19.53 -6.67 59.61
C ARG A 25 19.92 -6.53 58.14
N LEU A 26 19.76 -7.59 57.33
CA LEU A 26 19.97 -7.52 55.88
C LEU A 26 18.96 -6.60 55.19
N ARG A 27 17.72 -6.54 55.68
CA ARG A 27 16.68 -5.63 55.17
C ARG A 27 17.02 -4.17 55.49
N GLN A 28 17.48 -3.87 56.70
CA GLN A 28 17.93 -2.52 57.09
C GLN A 28 19.15 -2.06 56.29
N LEU A 29 20.16 -2.92 56.14
CA LEU A 29 21.34 -2.62 55.32
C LEU A 29 20.98 -2.34 53.86
N ALA A 30 20.03 -3.09 53.28
CA ALA A 30 19.56 -2.88 51.91
C ALA A 30 18.76 -1.57 51.73
N LEU A 31 18.04 -1.13 52.77
CA LEU A 31 17.33 0.16 52.78
C LEU A 31 18.31 1.35 52.90
N GLU A 32 19.45 1.19 53.60
CA GLU A 32 20.50 2.21 53.67
C GLU A 32 21.32 2.35 52.39
N THR A 33 21.49 1.28 51.59
CA THR A 33 22.38 1.30 50.41
C THR A 33 21.71 1.64 49.08
N ILE A 34 20.37 1.58 48.95
CA ILE A 34 19.70 1.69 47.64
C ILE A 34 18.64 2.79 47.67
N ASN A 35 18.99 3.94 47.09
CA ASN A 35 17.99 4.97 46.78
C ASN A 35 17.16 4.52 45.57
N LEU A 36 15.93 4.04 45.82
CA LEU A 36 15.04 3.52 44.79
C LEU A 36 14.68 4.55 43.71
N ALA A 37 14.64 5.84 44.04
CA ALA A 37 14.39 6.88 43.05
C ALA A 37 15.50 6.97 41.99
N LYS A 38 16.70 6.44 42.28
CA LYS A 38 17.83 6.39 41.35
C LYS A 38 17.94 5.06 40.60
N ASN A 39 17.10 4.06 40.91
CA ASN A 39 17.14 2.79 40.20
C ASN A 39 16.38 2.90 38.86
N PRO A 40 17.06 2.81 37.70
CA PRO A 40 16.46 3.03 36.39
C PRO A 40 15.41 1.97 36.00
N TYR A 41 15.38 0.85 36.74
CA TYR A 41 14.46 -0.27 36.50
C TYR A 41 13.28 -0.31 37.47
N SER A 42 13.19 0.63 38.40
CA SER A 42 12.05 0.75 39.31
C SER A 42 10.96 1.65 38.73
N MET A 43 9.70 1.25 38.89
CA MET A 43 8.53 2.09 38.64
C MET A 43 7.54 1.90 39.78
N ARG A 44 6.84 2.96 40.18
CA ARG A 44 5.66 2.85 41.04
C ARG A 44 4.43 3.13 40.17
N ASN A 45 3.47 2.20 40.15
CA ASN A 45 2.23 2.41 39.41
C ASN A 45 1.23 3.26 40.20
N CYS A 46 0.16 3.72 39.54
CA CYS A 46 -0.85 4.60 40.13
C CYS A 46 -1.61 3.98 41.32
N ILE A 47 -1.51 2.67 41.51
CA ILE A 47 -2.12 1.91 42.61
C ILE A 47 -1.14 1.77 43.80
N GLY A 48 0.09 2.29 43.68
CA GLY A 48 1.09 2.31 44.76
C GLY A 48 1.96 1.07 44.86
N THR A 49 1.85 0.11 43.94
CA THR A 49 2.71 -1.08 43.88
C THR A 49 3.98 -0.82 43.06
N TYR A 50 5.05 -1.56 43.36
CA TYR A 50 6.37 -1.40 42.74
C TYR A 50 6.56 -2.43 41.62
N GLU A 51 6.99 -1.96 40.45
CA GLU A 51 7.23 -2.80 39.29
C GLU A 51 8.71 -2.77 38.88
N CYS A 52 9.23 -3.95 38.54
CA CYS A 52 10.57 -4.12 37.98
C CYS A 52 10.50 -4.15 36.46
N LYS A 53 10.83 -3.05 35.79
CA LYS A 53 10.85 -2.96 34.30
C LYS A 53 11.77 -3.98 33.65
N PHE A 54 12.78 -4.45 34.39
CA PHE A 54 13.78 -5.39 33.88
C PHE A 54 13.31 -6.85 33.92
N CYS A 55 12.50 -7.22 34.93
CA CYS A 55 12.00 -8.59 35.10
C CYS A 55 10.50 -8.74 34.84
N LEU A 56 9.79 -7.63 34.61
CA LEU A 56 8.34 -7.58 34.42
C LEU A 56 7.58 -8.21 35.61
N THR A 57 8.01 -7.89 36.84
CA THR A 57 7.38 -8.38 38.08
C THR A 57 6.87 -7.24 38.95
N SER A 58 5.71 -7.45 39.58
CA SER A 58 5.06 -6.50 40.49
C SER A 58 5.24 -6.92 41.96
N HIS A 59 5.40 -5.94 42.83
CA HIS A 59 5.73 -6.09 44.24
C HIS A 59 4.86 -5.15 45.09
N ASN A 60 4.24 -5.71 46.14
CA ASN A 60 3.25 -4.99 46.93
C ASN A 60 3.87 -3.98 47.90
N ASN A 61 5.18 -4.06 48.15
CA ASN A 61 5.90 -3.13 49.00
C ASN A 61 7.38 -3.04 48.60
N GLU A 62 8.03 -1.98 49.08
CA GLU A 62 9.41 -1.65 48.80
C GLU A 62 10.40 -2.77 49.19
N GLY A 63 10.18 -3.40 50.34
CA GLY A 63 11.03 -4.50 50.82
C GLY A 63 10.98 -5.73 49.90
N SER A 64 9.80 -6.04 49.36
CA SER A 64 9.61 -7.13 48.40
C SER A 64 10.33 -6.86 47.08
N TYR A 65 10.30 -5.61 46.62
CA TYR A 65 11.04 -5.17 45.42
C TYR A 65 12.57 -5.27 45.64
N LEU A 66 13.08 -4.77 46.77
CA LEU A 66 14.51 -4.84 47.09
C LEU A 66 14.99 -6.30 47.17
N ALA A 67 14.23 -7.18 47.82
CA ALA A 67 14.55 -8.60 47.88
C ALA A 67 14.56 -9.26 46.47
N HIS A 68 13.67 -8.84 45.57
CA HIS A 68 13.66 -9.31 44.19
C HIS A 68 14.91 -8.87 43.41
N THR A 69 15.35 -7.62 43.56
CA THR A 69 16.55 -7.11 42.85
C THR A 69 17.84 -7.81 43.31
N GLN A 70 17.89 -8.29 44.54
CA GLN A 70 18.99 -9.11 45.07
C GLN A 70 18.85 -10.61 44.75
N GLY A 71 17.76 -11.01 44.08
CA GLY A 71 17.49 -12.38 43.70
C GLY A 71 18.38 -12.87 42.55
N LYS A 72 18.81 -14.14 42.60
CA LYS A 72 19.69 -14.78 41.60
C LYS A 72 19.24 -14.59 40.15
N LYS A 73 17.93 -14.66 39.90
CA LYS A 73 17.33 -14.52 38.55
C LYS A 73 17.45 -13.10 38.00
N HIS A 74 17.25 -12.08 38.85
CA HIS A 74 17.40 -10.68 38.46
C HIS A 74 18.87 -10.37 38.17
N GLN A 75 19.77 -10.78 39.07
CA GLN A 75 21.21 -10.60 38.93
C GLN A 75 21.80 -11.32 37.70
N SER A 76 21.34 -12.54 37.40
CA SER A 76 21.79 -13.28 36.21
C SER A 76 21.37 -12.59 34.90
N ASN A 77 20.17 -12.01 34.86
CA ASN A 77 19.71 -11.28 33.68
C ASN A 77 20.51 -9.98 33.50
N LEU A 78 20.85 -9.29 34.60
CA LEU A 78 21.65 -8.06 34.57
C LEU A 78 23.05 -8.34 34.02
N ALA A 79 23.70 -9.41 34.52
CA ALA A 79 24.99 -9.87 34.04
C ALA A 79 24.98 -10.26 32.55
N ARG A 80 23.88 -10.91 32.08
CA ARG A 80 23.73 -11.30 30.66
C ARG A 80 23.60 -10.09 29.73
N ARG A 81 22.96 -9.01 30.20
CA ARG A 81 22.87 -7.74 29.46
C ARG A 81 24.22 -7.02 29.41
N ALA A 82 24.92 -6.93 30.54
CA ALA A 82 26.27 -6.36 30.59
C ALA A 82 27.25 -7.11 29.65
N ALA A 83 27.12 -8.43 29.54
CA ALA A 83 27.91 -9.23 28.60
C ALA A 83 27.59 -8.91 27.12
N ARG A 84 26.33 -8.66 26.76
CA ARG A 84 25.93 -8.25 25.40
C ARG A 84 26.40 -6.82 25.06
N GLU A 85 26.31 -5.91 26.01
CA GLU A 85 26.77 -4.52 25.83
C GLU A 85 28.30 -4.47 25.70
N ASN A 86 29.05 -5.30 26.44
CA ASN A 86 30.48 -5.46 26.26
C ASN A 86 30.84 -6.04 24.87
N GLN A 87 30.04 -6.97 24.32
CA GLN A 87 30.24 -7.49 22.96
C GLN A 87 29.94 -6.45 21.87
N GLN A 88 28.92 -5.61 22.03
CA GLN A 88 28.67 -4.47 21.13
C GLN A 88 29.76 -3.39 21.20
N SER A 89 30.37 -3.19 22.38
CA SER A 89 31.46 -2.20 22.53
C SER A 89 32.77 -2.63 21.84
N SER A 90 33.03 -3.93 21.72
CA SER A 90 34.18 -4.46 20.96
C SER A 90 34.06 -4.28 19.44
N ASP A 91 32.84 -4.31 18.89
CA ASP A 91 32.60 -4.13 17.45
C ASP A 91 32.71 -2.66 17.01
N ILE A 92 32.47 -1.71 17.92
CA ILE A 92 32.58 -0.27 17.63
C ILE A 92 34.06 0.18 17.60
N VAL A 93 34.92 -0.40 18.45
CA VAL A 93 36.34 0.00 18.57
C VAL A 93 37.20 -0.45 17.38
N GLN A 94 36.80 -1.46 16.61
CA GLN A 94 37.53 -1.90 15.41
C GLN A 94 37.30 -1.02 14.16
N SER A 95 36.31 -0.12 14.16
CA SER A 95 36.01 0.73 12.99
C SER A 95 36.64 2.14 13.04
N ILE A 96 37.24 2.55 14.17
CA ILE A 96 37.75 3.92 14.37
C ILE A 96 39.28 3.95 14.37
N LYS A 97 39.93 3.52 13.29
CA LYS A 97 41.29 3.95 12.93
C LYS A 97 41.48 3.95 11.40
N ARG A 98 40.91 4.94 10.72
CA ARG A 98 41.46 5.43 9.45
C ARG A 98 41.75 6.92 9.60
N HIS A 99 43.03 7.23 9.73
CA HIS A 99 43.56 8.59 9.68
C HIS A 99 43.24 9.19 8.30
N TYR A 100 42.60 10.35 8.25
CA TYR A 100 42.44 11.13 7.03
C TYR A 100 43.24 12.44 7.18
N GLU A 101 44.22 12.67 6.31
CA GLU A 101 44.90 13.95 6.21
C GLU A 101 43.98 14.98 5.55
N VAL A 102 43.78 16.11 6.23
CA VAL A 102 42.97 17.23 5.73
C VAL A 102 43.76 17.97 4.65
N ARG A 103 43.35 17.85 3.38
CA ARG A 103 43.90 18.66 2.29
C ARG A 103 43.45 20.12 2.43
N LYS A 104 44.41 21.04 2.53
CA LYS A 104 44.17 22.50 2.49
C LYS A 104 43.90 22.94 1.05
N PHE A 105 42.70 23.43 0.77
CA PHE A 105 42.37 24.08 -0.50
C PHE A 105 42.87 25.53 -0.53
N ILE A 106 43.54 25.92 -1.61
CA ILE A 106 43.85 27.32 -1.93
C ILE A 106 42.55 27.96 -2.45
N LYS A 107 42.10 29.03 -1.80
CA LYS A 107 40.93 29.82 -2.23
C LYS A 107 41.26 30.58 -3.52
N ILE A 108 40.79 30.09 -4.67
CA ILE A 108 40.75 30.86 -5.91
C ILE A 108 39.55 31.81 -5.81
N GLY A 109 39.78 33.10 -6.07
CA GLY A 109 38.77 34.17 -5.97
C GLY A 109 37.56 33.95 -6.88
N ARG A 110 36.44 34.61 -6.54
CA ARG A 110 35.18 34.56 -7.29
C ARG A 110 35.38 35.17 -8.69
N PRO A 111 35.07 34.47 -9.79
CA PRO A 111 35.12 35.07 -11.13
C PRO A 111 34.02 36.13 -11.27
N SER A 112 34.38 37.34 -11.68
CA SER A 112 33.42 38.34 -12.14
C SER A 112 33.02 38.02 -13.59
N TYR A 113 31.72 37.90 -13.84
CA TYR A 113 31.16 37.79 -15.20
C TYR A 113 30.52 39.12 -15.61
N ASN A 114 30.83 39.59 -16.82
CA ASN A 114 30.12 40.68 -17.48
C ASN A 114 29.04 40.10 -18.37
N VAL A 115 27.78 40.42 -18.07
CA VAL A 115 26.61 39.99 -18.84
C VAL A 115 26.23 41.10 -19.82
N THR A 116 26.45 40.89 -21.10
CA THR A 116 25.89 41.71 -22.18
C THR A 116 24.73 40.97 -22.83
N LYS A 117 23.52 41.55 -22.75
CA LYS A 117 22.34 41.05 -23.47
C LYS A 117 22.40 41.54 -24.92
N GLN A 118 22.45 40.61 -25.86
CA GLN A 118 22.28 40.88 -27.28
C GLN A 118 20.93 40.28 -27.73
N ARG A 119 20.09 41.07 -28.40
CA ARG A 119 18.79 40.63 -28.93
C ARG A 119 18.98 40.16 -30.37
N ASP A 120 18.60 38.92 -30.65
CA ASP A 120 18.42 38.44 -32.02
C ASP A 120 17.17 39.08 -32.66
N PRO A 121 17.23 39.53 -33.92
CA PRO A 121 16.08 40.01 -34.67
C PRO A 121 15.33 38.82 -35.29
N GLY A 122 14.74 37.97 -34.46
CA GLY A 122 13.83 36.91 -34.85
C GLY A 122 12.57 36.97 -33.99
N GLU A 123 11.39 36.80 -34.61
CA GLU A 123 10.08 37.01 -34.00
C GLU A 123 9.96 36.40 -32.60
N TYR A 124 9.66 37.28 -31.63
CA TYR A 124 9.48 36.95 -30.23
C TYR A 124 8.11 36.27 -30.05
N VAL A 125 8.06 34.95 -30.27
CA VAL A 125 6.94 34.14 -29.75
C VAL A 125 7.21 33.95 -28.26
N SER A 126 6.46 34.66 -27.41
CA SER A 126 6.60 34.57 -25.96
C SER A 126 6.53 33.11 -25.47
N GLU A 127 7.48 32.67 -24.64
CA GLU A 127 7.45 31.35 -23.97
C GLU A 127 6.15 31.10 -23.19
N SER A 128 5.47 32.17 -22.74
CA SER A 128 4.14 32.11 -22.13
C SER A 128 3.03 31.61 -23.06
N ARG A 129 3.21 31.64 -24.40
CA ARG A 129 2.26 31.10 -25.39
C ARG A 129 2.50 29.63 -25.71
N ILE A 130 3.74 29.15 -25.56
CA ILE A 130 4.10 27.75 -25.82
C ILE A 130 3.71 26.87 -24.62
N MET A 131 3.83 27.39 -23.39
CA MET A 131 3.31 26.70 -22.19
C MET A 131 1.78 26.74 -22.05
N ALA A 132 1.09 27.58 -22.83
CA ALA A 132 -0.36 27.75 -22.78
C ALA A 132 -1.16 26.77 -23.66
N SER A 133 -0.55 25.74 -24.27
CA SER A 133 -1.25 24.89 -25.25
C SER A 133 -1.31 23.39 -24.98
N SER A 134 -0.77 22.88 -23.86
CA SER A 134 -0.98 21.46 -23.48
C SER A 134 -1.63 21.36 -22.10
N SER A 135 -2.82 20.77 -22.04
CA SER A 135 -3.52 20.43 -20.80
C SER A 135 -2.58 19.65 -19.87
N ILE A 136 -2.48 20.03 -18.59
CA ILE A 136 -1.67 19.30 -17.60
C ILE A 136 -2.41 18.04 -17.16
N VAL A 137 -3.73 18.15 -16.97
CA VAL A 137 -4.59 17.00 -16.73
C VAL A 137 -5.10 16.51 -18.08
N ASN A 138 -4.64 15.34 -18.49
CA ASN A 138 -5.07 14.68 -19.72
C ASN A 138 -4.72 13.20 -19.66
N SER A 139 -5.69 12.32 -19.42
CA SER A 139 -5.43 10.88 -19.50
C SER A 139 -6.69 10.11 -19.87
N TRP A 140 -6.67 9.50 -21.06
CA TRP A 140 -7.83 8.80 -21.64
C TRP A 140 -7.69 7.28 -21.63
N THR A 141 -6.47 6.75 -21.51
CA THR A 141 -6.17 5.32 -21.58
C THR A 141 -5.26 4.89 -20.44
N GLU A 142 -5.18 3.59 -20.15
CA GLU A 142 -4.19 3.05 -19.19
C GLU A 142 -2.78 2.89 -19.79
N TRP A 143 -2.62 2.94 -21.12
CA TRP A 143 -1.37 2.62 -21.83
C TRP A 143 -0.76 3.78 -22.61
N GLY A 144 -1.43 4.93 -22.73
CA GLY A 144 -0.87 6.13 -23.35
C GLY A 144 0.48 6.49 -22.71
N THR A 145 1.38 7.14 -23.46
CA THR A 145 2.73 7.44 -22.95
C THR A 145 2.64 8.33 -21.71
N LEU A 146 3.11 7.85 -20.57
CA LEU A 146 2.98 8.51 -19.27
C LEU A 146 3.90 9.72 -19.17
N GLU A 147 3.36 10.87 -18.76
CA GLU A 147 4.11 12.13 -18.62
C GLU A 147 4.09 12.66 -17.19
N LEU A 148 2.96 12.56 -16.48
CA LEU A 148 2.79 13.03 -15.10
C LEU A 148 2.00 12.03 -14.27
N ILE A 149 2.55 11.63 -13.13
CA ILE A 149 1.94 10.66 -12.21
C ILE A 149 2.09 11.10 -10.75
N CYS A 150 1.11 10.76 -9.93
CA CYS A 150 1.19 10.83 -8.48
C CYS A 150 1.48 9.44 -7.91
N VAL A 151 2.49 9.32 -7.05
CA VAL A 151 2.75 8.08 -6.29
C VAL A 151 2.33 8.30 -4.84
N GLY A 152 1.55 7.37 -4.28
CA GLY A 152 1.05 7.43 -2.91
C GLY A 152 2.13 7.32 -1.84
N THR A 153 1.79 7.58 -0.57
CA THR A 153 2.71 7.55 0.57
C THR A 153 2.27 6.57 1.64
N ALA A 154 3.24 5.83 2.20
CA ALA A 154 3.00 4.95 3.34
C ALA A 154 3.04 5.71 4.68
N GLU A 155 3.49 6.96 4.68
CA GLU A 155 3.63 7.76 5.89
C GLU A 155 2.30 7.92 6.65
N GLY A 156 2.34 7.66 7.96
CA GLY A 156 1.21 7.88 8.86
C GLY A 156 0.11 6.83 8.79
N MET A 157 0.15 5.90 7.82
CA MET A 157 -0.91 4.93 7.58
C MET A 157 -1.20 4.07 8.79
N CYS A 158 -2.48 3.78 8.99
CA CYS A 158 -2.96 2.90 10.04
C CYS A 158 -3.51 1.61 9.43
N TYR A 159 -3.68 0.60 10.27
CA TYR A 159 -4.56 -0.50 9.94
C TYR A 159 -6.02 -0.01 10.08
N PRO A 160 -6.88 -0.30 9.10
CA PRO A 160 -8.25 0.19 9.11
C PRO A 160 -9.06 -0.44 10.24
N ASP A 161 -10.04 0.31 10.74
CA ASP A 161 -11.09 -0.29 11.56
C ASP A 161 -11.93 -1.28 10.75
N GLU A 162 -12.56 -2.22 11.45
CA GLU A 162 -13.58 -3.07 10.85
C GLU A 162 -14.82 -2.24 10.52
N THR A 163 -15.34 -2.48 9.32
CA THR A 163 -16.49 -1.75 8.76
C THR A 163 -17.37 -2.72 7.97
N PRO A 164 -18.66 -2.42 7.75
CA PRO A 164 -19.53 -3.26 6.91
C PRO A 164 -19.01 -3.45 5.48
N SER A 165 -18.22 -2.50 4.97
CA SER A 165 -17.47 -2.62 3.72
C SER A 165 -16.25 -3.52 3.88
N TYR A 166 -15.45 -3.29 4.91
CA TYR A 166 -14.10 -3.85 5.07
C TYR A 166 -13.99 -4.64 6.38
N PRO A 167 -14.17 -5.98 6.37
CA PRO A 167 -14.03 -6.80 7.55
C PRO A 167 -12.56 -7.13 7.85
N TRP A 168 -12.19 -7.46 9.10
CA TRP A 168 -10.78 -7.77 9.41
C TRP A 168 -10.23 -9.05 8.76
N HIS A 169 -11.06 -9.84 8.09
CA HIS A 169 -10.66 -11.07 7.43
C HIS A 169 -10.52 -10.95 5.90
N THR A 170 -10.78 -9.78 5.29
CA THR A 170 -10.41 -9.55 3.88
C THR A 170 -8.89 -9.57 3.72
N GLY A 171 -8.39 -10.30 2.71
CA GLY A 171 -7.00 -10.23 2.27
C GLY A 171 -6.03 -11.34 2.71
N SER A 172 -6.44 -12.42 3.38
CA SER A 172 -5.51 -13.56 3.61
C SER A 172 -6.17 -14.93 3.75
N SER A 173 -5.53 -15.93 3.13
CA SER A 173 -5.78 -17.37 3.28
C SER A 173 -5.47 -17.85 4.71
N ASN A 174 -6.37 -18.67 5.26
CA ASN A 174 -6.19 -19.72 6.29
C ASN A 174 -5.37 -19.49 7.59
N MET A 175 -4.70 -18.35 7.83
CA MET A 175 -3.79 -18.16 8.98
C MET A 175 -4.32 -17.27 10.13
N ARG A 176 -5.60 -16.89 10.14
CA ARG A 176 -6.13 -15.92 11.14
C ARG A 176 -6.95 -16.46 12.34
N PRO A 177 -6.82 -17.69 12.87
CA PRO A 177 -7.55 -18.03 14.10
C PRO A 177 -7.09 -17.23 15.34
N TYR A 178 -5.96 -16.49 15.29
CA TYR A 178 -5.37 -15.81 16.46
C TYR A 178 -5.27 -14.29 16.40
N ILE A 179 -5.55 -13.65 15.26
CA ILE A 179 -5.52 -12.18 15.11
C ILE A 179 -6.96 -11.68 15.05
N ARG A 180 -7.50 -11.25 16.20
CA ARG A 180 -8.92 -10.86 16.34
C ARG A 180 -9.23 -9.42 15.92
N ALA A 181 -8.24 -8.53 15.82
CA ALA A 181 -8.42 -7.16 15.37
C ALA A 181 -7.09 -6.60 14.84
N ILE A 182 -7.09 -6.09 13.61
CA ILE A 182 -5.95 -5.40 13.02
C ILE A 182 -6.39 -3.96 12.81
N SER A 183 -6.45 -3.17 13.88
CA SER A 183 -6.76 -1.74 13.83
C SER A 183 -5.69 -0.96 14.59
N GLY A 184 -5.39 0.24 14.11
CA GLY A 184 -4.50 1.19 14.77
C GLY A 184 -3.18 1.42 14.05
N ARG A 185 -2.25 2.07 14.75
CA ARG A 185 -0.98 2.47 14.15
C ARG A 185 -0.17 1.26 13.67
N ARG A 186 0.39 1.36 12.47
CA ARG A 186 1.33 0.36 11.95
C ARG A 186 2.68 0.46 12.66
N PRO A 187 3.41 -0.66 12.82
CA PRO A 187 4.79 -0.62 13.28
C PRO A 187 5.64 0.27 12.38
N ARG A 188 6.48 1.12 12.98
CA ARG A 188 7.30 2.08 12.23
C ARG A 188 8.18 1.40 11.16
N ARG A 189 8.71 0.22 11.47
CA ARG A 189 9.50 -0.58 10.52
C ARG A 189 8.73 -0.90 9.23
N CYS A 190 7.45 -1.28 9.34
CA CYS A 190 6.63 -1.59 8.16
C CYS A 190 6.41 -0.33 7.31
N ILE A 191 6.16 0.81 7.95
CA ILE A 191 6.02 2.11 7.27
C ILE A 191 7.30 2.48 6.55
N ASP A 192 8.46 2.39 7.22
CA ASP A 192 9.75 2.77 6.62
C ASP A 192 10.10 1.87 5.43
N GLN A 193 9.81 0.56 5.52
CA GLN A 193 10.04 -0.38 4.41
C GLN A 193 9.14 -0.10 3.21
N ALA A 194 7.84 0.13 3.44
CA ALA A 194 6.90 0.47 2.39
C ALA A 194 7.24 1.83 1.75
N GLN A 195 7.60 2.82 2.56
CA GLN A 195 8.00 4.12 2.08
C GLN A 195 9.26 4.04 1.21
N ALA A 196 10.27 3.26 1.61
CA ALA A 196 11.46 3.04 0.81
C ALA A 196 11.16 2.39 -0.55
N GLN A 197 10.19 1.47 -0.61
CA GLN A 197 9.76 0.87 -1.88
C GLN A 197 9.04 1.88 -2.79
N LEU A 198 8.19 2.75 -2.22
CA LEU A 198 7.52 3.84 -2.95
C LEU A 198 8.50 4.93 -3.43
N ASP A 199 9.53 5.21 -2.64
CA ASP A 199 10.60 6.14 -3.00
C ASP A 199 11.44 5.57 -4.16
N ASN A 200 11.80 4.28 -4.09
CA ASN A 200 12.47 3.59 -5.18
C ASN A 200 11.62 3.57 -6.48
N LEU A 201 10.32 3.31 -6.37
CA LEU A 201 9.40 3.42 -7.53
C LEU A 201 9.43 4.84 -8.12
N THR A 202 9.45 5.87 -7.27
CA THR A 202 9.53 7.27 -7.70
C THR A 202 10.83 7.56 -8.46
N GLU A 203 11.97 7.02 -7.99
CA GLU A 203 13.26 7.17 -8.67
C GLU A 203 13.30 6.42 -10.01
N LEU A 204 12.78 5.20 -10.07
CA LEU A 204 12.65 4.42 -11.31
C LEU A 204 11.76 5.13 -12.34
N LEU A 205 10.64 5.70 -11.92
CA LEU A 205 9.75 6.47 -12.80
C LEU A 205 10.44 7.73 -13.35
N ARG A 206 11.31 8.39 -12.58
CA ARG A 206 12.05 9.57 -13.04
C ARG A 206 13.23 9.25 -13.95
N ALA A 207 13.84 8.07 -13.79
CA ALA A 207 15.01 7.66 -14.55
C ALA A 207 14.69 7.45 -16.05
N GLU A 208 15.56 7.93 -16.94
CA GLU A 208 15.39 7.73 -18.39
C GLU A 208 16.07 6.43 -18.86
N SER A 209 17.12 6.00 -18.14
CA SER A 209 17.89 4.80 -18.43
C SER A 209 17.76 3.80 -17.27
N ILE A 210 17.21 2.62 -17.54
CA ILE A 210 16.99 1.57 -16.54
C ILE A 210 17.69 0.30 -17.00
N VAL A 211 18.48 -0.31 -16.11
CA VAL A 211 19.13 -1.61 -16.35
C VAL A 211 18.31 -2.70 -15.69
N VAL A 212 17.87 -3.67 -16.47
CA VAL A 212 17.18 -4.89 -16.03
C VAL A 212 18.17 -6.05 -16.04
N ALA A 213 18.37 -6.70 -14.89
CA ALA A 213 19.38 -7.75 -14.73
C ALA A 213 19.07 -9.01 -15.57
N ASN A 214 20.11 -9.56 -16.23
CA ASN A 214 19.99 -10.79 -17.02
C ASN A 214 19.76 -12.04 -16.15
N SER A 215 20.40 -12.14 -14.97
CA SER A 215 20.19 -13.25 -14.03
C SER A 215 18.93 -13.06 -13.19
N THR A 216 18.31 -14.19 -12.82
CA THR A 216 17.33 -14.23 -11.75
C THR A 216 18.04 -14.63 -10.47
N ASP A 217 18.08 -13.76 -9.48
CA ASP A 217 18.71 -14.10 -8.20
C ASP A 217 17.67 -14.78 -7.31
N GLU A 218 18.05 -15.93 -6.74
CA GLU A 218 17.25 -16.62 -5.72
C GLU A 218 17.54 -15.98 -4.36
N ILE A 219 16.51 -15.38 -3.76
CA ILE A 219 16.61 -14.71 -2.47
C ILE A 219 15.63 -15.36 -1.50
N PHE A 220 16.11 -15.71 -0.32
CA PHE A 220 15.24 -16.15 0.78
C PHE A 220 14.53 -14.95 1.41
N ASP A 221 13.22 -14.87 1.26
CA ASP A 221 12.41 -13.87 1.96
C ASP A 221 12.03 -14.39 3.34
N SER A 222 12.60 -13.81 4.39
CA SER A 222 12.33 -14.21 5.76
C SER A 222 10.91 -13.90 6.23
N ASN A 223 10.24 -12.90 5.65
CA ASN A 223 8.88 -12.53 6.07
C ASN A 223 7.84 -13.52 5.54
N ILE A 224 8.10 -14.06 4.33
CA ILE A 224 7.23 -15.05 3.67
C ILE A 224 7.79 -16.48 3.87
N ALA A 225 8.96 -16.62 4.50
CA ALA A 225 9.65 -17.88 4.79
C ALA A 225 9.81 -18.78 3.55
N GLN A 226 10.12 -18.18 2.40
CA GLN A 226 10.18 -18.86 1.10
C GLN A 226 11.37 -18.35 0.27
N VAL A 227 11.95 -19.23 -0.55
CA VAL A 227 12.90 -18.85 -1.60
C VAL A 227 12.12 -18.29 -2.79
N MET A 228 12.45 -17.06 -3.19
CA MET A 228 11.81 -16.35 -4.29
C MET A 228 12.83 -16.04 -5.38
N THR A 229 12.40 -16.17 -6.63
CA THR A 229 13.17 -15.77 -7.81
C THR A 229 12.85 -14.31 -8.15
N ARG A 230 13.86 -13.48 -8.36
CA ARG A 230 13.65 -12.05 -8.68
C ARG A 230 14.27 -11.63 -10.00
N LYS A 231 13.63 -10.70 -10.69
CA LYS A 231 14.21 -9.91 -11.79
C LYS A 231 14.35 -8.49 -11.29
N GLN A 232 15.56 -7.99 -11.09
CA GLN A 232 15.75 -6.64 -10.51
C GLN A 232 16.04 -5.60 -11.59
N SER A 233 15.45 -4.43 -11.42
CA SER A 233 15.75 -3.24 -12.21
C SER A 233 16.44 -2.21 -11.33
N SER A 234 17.40 -1.51 -11.92
CA SER A 234 18.16 -0.45 -11.26
C SER A 234 18.36 0.71 -12.22
N ILE A 235 18.61 1.90 -11.68
CA ILE A 235 18.88 3.08 -12.49
C ILE A 235 20.23 2.87 -13.19
N GLY A 236 20.23 2.93 -14.51
CA GLY A 236 21.42 2.75 -15.33
C GLY A 236 22.27 4.03 -15.40
N PRO A 237 23.59 3.92 -15.59
CA PRO A 237 24.39 5.05 -16.02
C PRO A 237 23.94 5.53 -17.42
N ASN A 238 24.12 6.82 -17.72
CA ASN A 238 23.82 7.39 -19.05
C ASN A 238 24.79 6.90 -20.16
N THR A 239 25.82 6.14 -19.80
CA THR A 239 26.85 5.61 -20.72
C THR A 239 26.85 4.09 -20.72
N LEU A 240 26.86 3.51 -21.93
CA LEU A 240 26.90 2.08 -22.23
C LEU A 240 28.26 1.46 -21.85
N GLU A 241 28.53 1.23 -20.57
CA GLU A 241 29.70 0.43 -20.16
C GLU A 241 29.28 -0.80 -19.33
N ASN A 242 29.67 -1.98 -19.81
CA ASN A 242 29.67 -3.30 -19.14
C ASN A 242 28.60 -3.55 -18.07
N THR A 243 27.32 -3.37 -18.44
CA THR A 243 26.20 -3.81 -17.59
C THR A 243 25.78 -5.24 -17.95
N ASN A 244 25.69 -6.14 -16.98
CA ASN A 244 25.18 -7.52 -17.14
C ASN A 244 23.64 -7.57 -17.28
N GLY A 245 23.04 -6.68 -18.08
CA GLY A 245 21.59 -6.50 -18.17
C GLY A 245 21.11 -5.86 -19.47
N LYS A 246 19.79 -5.93 -19.73
CA LYS A 246 19.11 -5.19 -20.80
C LYS A 246 18.90 -3.75 -20.35
N ILE A 247 19.25 -2.79 -21.19
CA ILE A 247 18.97 -1.37 -20.93
C ILE A 247 17.65 -1.00 -21.59
N ILE A 248 16.72 -0.46 -20.80
CA ILE A 248 15.47 0.13 -21.25
C ILE A 248 15.63 1.64 -21.21
N GLN A 249 15.39 2.28 -22.36
CA GLN A 249 15.34 3.74 -22.49
C GLN A 249 13.87 4.15 -22.50
N LYS A 250 13.50 5.09 -21.64
CA LYS A 250 12.14 5.61 -21.57
C LYS A 250 12.12 7.12 -21.40
N SER A 251 11.01 7.73 -21.79
CA SER A 251 10.78 9.15 -21.54
C SER A 251 10.84 9.46 -20.05
N LYS A 252 11.33 10.66 -19.73
CA LYS A 252 11.26 11.21 -18.39
C LYS A 252 9.78 11.38 -17.99
N ILE A 253 9.45 10.92 -16.80
CA ILE A 253 8.11 11.05 -16.20
C ILE A 253 8.23 11.99 -15.01
N ASP A 254 7.39 13.02 -14.98
CA ASP A 254 7.27 13.87 -13.80
C ASP A 254 6.46 13.13 -12.74
N VAL A 255 7.04 13.04 -11.54
CA VAL A 255 6.42 12.33 -10.41
C VAL A 255 6.14 13.33 -9.30
N CYS A 256 4.87 13.43 -8.93
CA CYS A 256 4.40 14.14 -7.75
C CYS A 256 3.97 13.16 -6.64
N ARG A 257 3.74 13.70 -5.45
CA ARG A 257 3.36 12.99 -4.24
C ARG A 257 2.21 13.76 -3.60
N PRO A 258 1.37 13.14 -2.75
CA PRO A 258 0.45 13.87 -1.89
C PRO A 258 1.20 14.98 -1.15
N LEU A 259 0.78 16.23 -1.35
CA LEU A 259 1.47 17.39 -0.81
C LEU A 259 1.01 17.63 0.62
N LYS A 260 1.95 17.66 1.54
CA LYS A 260 1.77 18.27 2.85
C LYS A 260 1.89 19.79 2.71
N ALA A 261 1.02 20.57 3.33
CA ALA A 261 1.19 22.02 3.27
C ALA A 261 2.45 22.43 4.06
N PRO A 262 3.21 23.44 3.61
CA PRO A 262 4.39 23.91 4.32
C PRO A 262 4.06 24.26 5.78
N GLY A 263 4.77 23.65 6.74
CA GLY A 263 4.60 23.90 8.17
C GLY A 263 3.54 23.05 8.89
N GLU A 264 2.87 22.12 8.21
CA GLU A 264 1.94 21.19 8.86
C GLU A 264 2.67 20.10 9.70
N GLU A 265 1.93 19.40 10.55
CA GLU A 265 2.38 18.19 11.26
C GLU A 265 2.49 16.98 10.30
N PRO A 266 3.28 15.94 10.61
CA PRO A 266 3.33 14.72 9.78
C PRO A 266 1.94 14.16 9.50
N LEU A 267 1.76 13.56 8.32
CA LEU A 267 0.50 12.89 7.97
C LEU A 267 0.15 11.88 9.07
N CYS A 268 -1.07 11.97 9.61
CA CYS A 268 -1.46 11.18 10.76
C CYS A 268 -2.92 10.74 10.64
N PHE A 269 -3.13 9.43 10.45
CA PHE A 269 -4.45 8.84 10.22
C PHE A 269 -5.04 8.18 11.48
N ASN A 270 -4.66 8.65 12.67
CA ASN A 270 -5.06 8.07 13.96
C ASN A 270 -6.04 8.93 14.76
N HIS A 271 -6.63 9.92 14.10
CA HIS A 271 -7.67 10.74 14.69
C HIS A 271 -9.02 10.16 14.34
N GLN A 272 -9.92 10.16 15.31
CA GLN A 272 -11.26 9.65 15.13
C GLN A 272 -12.02 10.49 14.08
N LEU A 273 -12.51 9.81 13.06
CA LEU A 273 -13.48 10.29 12.12
C LEU A 273 -14.88 10.04 12.69
N SER A 274 -15.72 11.08 12.71
CA SER A 274 -17.12 10.98 13.14
C SER A 274 -18.02 11.71 12.16
N THR A 275 -19.00 10.98 11.61
CA THR A 275 -20.13 11.54 10.84
C THR A 275 -21.43 11.36 11.64
N PRO A 276 -22.58 11.87 11.17
CA PRO A 276 -23.88 11.52 11.75
C PRO A 276 -24.25 10.03 11.64
N HIS A 277 -23.56 9.26 10.79
CA HIS A 277 -23.95 7.90 10.40
C HIS A 277 -22.98 6.81 10.84
N PHE A 278 -21.71 7.13 11.04
CA PHE A 278 -20.69 6.18 11.48
C PHE A 278 -19.53 6.88 12.20
N LYS A 279 -18.71 6.08 12.88
CA LYS A 279 -17.46 6.52 13.50
C LYS A 279 -16.36 5.53 13.16
N SER A 280 -15.15 6.03 12.97
CA SER A 280 -13.94 5.23 12.82
C SER A 280 -12.80 5.90 13.59
N GLN A 281 -12.07 5.16 14.39
CA GLN A 281 -10.92 5.62 15.16
C GLN A 281 -9.70 5.91 14.30
N TYR A 282 -9.53 5.16 13.21
CA TYR A 282 -8.38 5.26 12.31
C TYR A 282 -8.81 5.38 10.86
N GLN A 283 -8.24 6.34 10.15
CA GLN A 283 -8.33 6.40 8.71
C GLN A 283 -7.26 5.52 8.07
N PHE A 284 -7.45 5.18 6.80
CA PHE A 284 -6.59 4.22 6.13
C PHE A 284 -5.22 4.81 5.82
N GLY A 285 -5.13 5.71 4.85
CA GLY A 285 -3.86 6.28 4.43
C GLY A 285 -3.87 6.84 3.02
N LEU A 286 -2.69 7.05 2.44
CA LEU A 286 -2.53 7.64 1.10
C LEU A 286 -1.63 6.78 0.20
N ALA A 287 -1.44 5.50 0.52
CA ALA A 287 -0.63 4.61 -0.32
C ALA A 287 -1.27 4.38 -1.68
N CYS A 288 -2.61 4.29 -1.75
CA CYS A 288 -3.36 3.91 -2.94
C CYS A 288 -4.22 5.08 -3.48
N PRO A 289 -3.61 6.09 -4.13
CA PRO A 289 -4.36 7.20 -4.72
C PRO A 289 -5.38 6.73 -5.77
N ARG A 290 -5.13 5.62 -6.48
CA ARG A 290 -5.98 5.11 -7.55
C ARG A 290 -7.42 4.87 -7.11
N ASP A 291 -7.59 4.43 -5.89
CA ASP A 291 -8.90 4.02 -5.41
C ASP A 291 -9.81 5.22 -5.11
N VAL A 292 -9.23 6.41 -4.92
CA VAL A 292 -9.96 7.64 -4.59
C VAL A 292 -9.91 8.69 -5.69
N LEU A 293 -8.98 8.57 -6.64
CA LEU A 293 -8.79 9.53 -7.74
C LEU A 293 -8.61 8.82 -9.07
N ILE A 294 -9.34 9.32 -10.07
CA ILE A 294 -9.18 8.94 -11.48
C ILE A 294 -9.19 10.18 -12.37
N THR A 295 -8.39 10.13 -13.43
CA THR A 295 -8.37 11.15 -14.49
C THR A 295 -9.18 10.64 -15.68
N LEU A 296 -10.25 11.34 -16.06
CA LEU A 296 -11.07 11.05 -17.22
C LEU A 296 -10.88 12.17 -18.26
N GLY A 297 -9.83 12.03 -19.07
CA GLY A 297 -9.42 13.08 -20.00
C GLY A 297 -8.96 14.33 -19.26
N ASP A 298 -9.67 15.44 -19.42
CA ASP A 298 -9.41 16.73 -18.77
C ASP A 298 -10.03 16.84 -17.35
N THR A 299 -10.73 15.81 -16.88
CA THR A 299 -11.48 15.83 -15.63
C THR A 299 -10.81 14.96 -14.57
N VAL A 300 -10.48 15.52 -13.41
CA VAL A 300 -10.17 14.73 -12.21
C VAL A 300 -11.46 14.47 -11.44
N LEU A 301 -11.72 13.19 -11.15
CA LEU A 301 -12.88 12.71 -10.42
C LEU A 301 -12.44 12.13 -9.07
N GLU A 302 -13.00 12.66 -7.98
CA GLU A 302 -12.91 12.05 -6.65
C GLU A 302 -13.96 10.96 -6.48
N ALA A 303 -13.59 9.77 -6.02
CA ALA A 303 -14.52 8.66 -5.86
C ALA A 303 -15.43 8.83 -4.61
N PRO A 304 -16.75 8.52 -4.71
CA PRO A 304 -17.67 8.49 -3.58
C PRO A 304 -17.55 7.15 -2.85
N THR A 305 -16.40 6.93 -2.21
CA THR A 305 -16.06 5.67 -1.55
C THR A 305 -17.07 5.29 -0.45
N SER A 306 -17.45 4.01 -0.42
CA SER A 306 -18.32 3.43 0.60
C SER A 306 -17.58 3.06 1.90
N VAL A 307 -16.25 3.12 1.89
CA VAL A 307 -15.39 2.64 2.98
C VAL A 307 -15.21 3.71 4.05
N HIS A 308 -15.61 3.41 5.30
CA HIS A 308 -15.61 4.40 6.40
C HIS A 308 -14.23 5.03 6.62
N THR A 309 -13.18 4.22 6.57
CA THR A 309 -11.79 4.64 6.84
C THR A 309 -11.19 5.50 5.72
N ARG A 310 -11.88 5.62 4.59
CA ARG A 310 -11.45 6.36 3.40
C ARG A 310 -12.29 7.59 3.09
N TYR A 311 -13.29 7.87 3.93
CA TYR A 311 -14.29 8.91 3.69
C TYR A 311 -13.72 10.32 3.47
N PHE A 312 -12.58 10.64 4.10
CA PHE A 312 -11.85 11.91 3.91
C PHE A 312 -10.49 11.71 3.23
N GLU A 313 -10.22 10.56 2.63
CA GLU A 313 -8.92 10.26 2.03
C GLU A 313 -8.57 11.22 0.89
N SER A 314 -9.55 11.57 0.04
CA SER A 314 -9.36 12.55 -1.05
C SER A 314 -9.04 13.97 -0.55
N GLU A 315 -9.40 14.33 0.68
CA GLU A 315 -9.12 15.66 1.26
C GLU A 315 -7.61 15.93 1.33
N TYR A 316 -6.81 14.90 1.58
CA TYR A 316 -5.35 15.01 1.66
C TYR A 316 -4.67 15.22 0.30
N TYR A 317 -5.39 14.99 -0.80
CA TYR A 317 -4.91 15.30 -2.15
C TYR A 317 -5.28 16.72 -2.58
N LYS A 318 -6.15 17.43 -1.85
CA LYS A 318 -6.59 18.79 -2.24
C LYS A 318 -5.46 19.78 -2.47
N PRO A 319 -4.36 19.84 -1.69
CA PRO A 319 -3.27 20.75 -2.01
C PRO A 319 -2.65 20.49 -3.40
N LEU A 320 -2.54 19.21 -3.80
CA LEU A 320 -2.11 18.83 -5.15
C LEU A 320 -3.17 19.18 -6.20
N LEU A 321 -4.45 18.87 -5.96
CA LEU A 321 -5.55 19.17 -6.86
C LEU A 321 -5.68 20.68 -7.12
N TYR A 322 -5.59 21.52 -6.08
CA TYR A 322 -5.59 22.97 -6.23
C TYR A 322 -4.35 23.48 -6.99
N SER A 323 -3.20 22.84 -6.82
CA SER A 323 -1.99 23.19 -7.58
C SER A 323 -2.17 22.89 -9.07
N LEU A 324 -2.74 21.74 -9.41
CA LEU A 324 -3.07 21.37 -10.79
C LEU A 324 -4.13 22.31 -11.38
N TRP A 325 -5.23 22.53 -10.67
CA TRP A 325 -6.34 23.38 -11.10
C TRP A 325 -5.92 24.84 -11.34
N LYS A 326 -5.01 25.38 -10.53
CA LYS A 326 -4.46 26.74 -10.73
C LYS A 326 -3.55 26.84 -11.96
N ARG A 327 -2.89 25.73 -12.33
CA ARG A 327 -1.93 25.68 -13.44
C ARG A 327 -2.57 25.27 -14.77
N ASP A 328 -3.73 24.61 -14.71
CA ASP A 328 -4.45 24.10 -15.87
C ASP A 328 -5.87 24.66 -15.91
N SER A 329 -6.07 25.66 -16.77
CA SER A 329 -7.38 26.29 -16.94
C SER A 329 -8.43 25.37 -17.57
N ASN A 330 -8.04 24.25 -18.17
CA ASN A 330 -8.95 23.28 -18.77
C ASN A 330 -9.32 22.14 -17.81
N MET A 331 -8.58 21.98 -16.71
CA MET A 331 -8.87 20.96 -15.71
C MET A 331 -10.26 21.16 -15.13
N LYS A 332 -11.10 20.15 -15.30
CA LYS A 332 -12.34 20.01 -14.54
C LYS A 332 -12.04 19.20 -13.28
N TRP A 333 -12.65 19.59 -12.18
CA TRP A 333 -12.53 18.89 -10.90
C TRP A 333 -13.92 18.61 -10.38
N LEU A 334 -14.23 17.32 -10.21
CA LEU A 334 -15.56 16.87 -9.84
C LEU A 334 -15.52 15.94 -8.64
N GLN A 335 -16.46 16.15 -7.72
CA GLN A 335 -16.74 15.26 -6.60
C GLN A 335 -18.23 14.86 -6.67
N PRO A 336 -18.56 13.57 -6.81
CA PRO A 336 -19.94 13.07 -6.77
C PRO A 336 -20.59 13.29 -5.40
N PRO A 337 -21.90 13.03 -5.26
CA PRO A 337 -22.55 13.00 -3.95
C PRO A 337 -21.82 12.04 -3.01
N LYS A 338 -21.28 12.57 -1.89
CA LYS A 338 -20.67 11.70 -0.88
C LYS A 338 -21.74 10.81 -0.25
N PRO A 339 -21.53 9.48 -0.18
CA PRO A 339 -22.49 8.58 0.44
C PRO A 339 -22.57 8.83 1.94
N THR A 340 -23.61 8.31 2.58
CA THR A 340 -23.72 8.39 4.05
C THR A 340 -22.80 7.40 4.75
N CYS A 341 -22.44 6.32 4.06
CA CYS A 341 -21.80 5.13 4.61
C CYS A 341 -22.52 4.56 5.85
N SER A 342 -23.83 4.80 5.96
CA SER A 342 -24.60 4.31 7.10
C SER A 342 -24.70 2.78 7.08
N PRO A 343 -24.33 2.08 8.17
CA PRO A 343 -24.45 0.62 8.28
C PRO A 343 -25.85 0.07 7.97
N ILE A 344 -26.90 0.88 8.15
CA ILE A 344 -28.30 0.48 7.96
C ILE A 344 -28.95 0.99 6.67
N LYS A 345 -28.37 2.00 6.01
CA LYS A 345 -28.93 2.55 4.76
C LYS A 345 -28.18 2.09 3.53
N MET A 346 -26.86 1.94 3.63
CA MET A 346 -25.97 1.68 2.50
C MET A 346 -25.58 0.21 2.39
N PHE A 347 -25.70 -0.56 3.46
CA PHE A 347 -25.34 -1.97 3.50
C PHE A 347 -26.58 -2.85 3.71
N ASN A 348 -26.62 -4.00 3.02
CA ASN A 348 -27.71 -4.97 3.10
C ASN A 348 -27.68 -5.75 4.42
N ASP A 349 -26.50 -6.10 4.90
CA ASP A 349 -26.33 -6.97 6.05
C ASP A 349 -25.00 -6.67 6.78
N VAL A 350 -25.09 -6.20 8.02
CA VAL A 350 -23.90 -5.88 8.83
C VAL A 350 -23.04 -7.11 9.13
N ASP A 351 -23.66 -8.31 9.14
CA ASP A 351 -22.98 -9.58 9.42
C ASP A 351 -22.68 -10.35 8.12
N PHE A 352 -22.83 -9.71 6.95
CA PHE A 352 -22.65 -10.32 5.63
C PHE A 352 -21.38 -11.16 5.53
N TRP A 353 -20.27 -10.58 6.00
CA TRP A 353 -18.94 -11.16 5.90
C TRP A 353 -18.73 -12.35 6.85
N GLU A 354 -19.33 -12.32 8.05
CA GLU A 354 -19.29 -13.46 8.97
C GLU A 354 -20.06 -14.66 8.42
N LYS A 355 -21.21 -14.41 7.78
CA LYS A 355 -22.04 -15.44 7.15
C LYS A 355 -21.33 -16.09 5.97
N LEU A 356 -20.60 -15.32 5.16
CA LEU A 356 -19.79 -15.84 4.06
C LEU A 356 -18.68 -16.80 4.51
N ASN A 357 -18.13 -16.64 5.72
CA ASN A 357 -17.08 -17.51 6.26
C ASN A 357 -17.57 -18.88 6.76
N THR A 358 -18.87 -19.18 6.69
CA THR A 358 -19.42 -20.49 7.05
C THR A 358 -19.21 -21.51 5.89
N LYS A 359 -19.14 -22.82 6.20
CA LYS A 359 -18.70 -23.92 5.31
C LYS A 359 -19.47 -24.08 3.96
N ASP A 360 -20.46 -23.24 3.67
CA ASP A 360 -21.24 -23.23 2.42
C ASP A 360 -20.73 -22.18 1.39
N TYR A 361 -19.49 -21.69 1.49
CA TYR A 361 -18.90 -20.72 0.54
C TYR A 361 -19.11 -21.10 -0.94
N ASN A 362 -19.01 -22.39 -1.28
CA ASN A 362 -19.20 -22.89 -2.65
C ASN A 362 -20.64 -22.81 -3.17
N LYS A 363 -21.66 -22.62 -2.31
CA LYS A 363 -23.06 -22.42 -2.74
C LYS A 363 -23.40 -20.95 -3.00
N VAL A 364 -22.55 -20.02 -2.54
CA VAL A 364 -22.77 -18.56 -2.59
C VAL A 364 -21.72 -17.90 -3.49
N THR A 365 -21.57 -18.38 -4.73
CA THR A 365 -20.78 -17.62 -5.72
C THR A 365 -21.47 -16.29 -6.00
N PHE A 366 -20.70 -15.27 -6.39
CA PHE A 366 -21.22 -13.93 -6.64
C PHE A 366 -22.36 -13.97 -7.67
N ALA A 367 -22.22 -14.74 -8.74
CA ALA A 367 -23.31 -14.95 -9.70
C ALA A 367 -24.51 -15.74 -9.15
N ASN A 368 -24.34 -16.70 -8.23
CA ASN A 368 -25.48 -17.40 -7.60
C ASN A 368 -26.34 -16.46 -6.74
N SER A 369 -25.75 -15.36 -6.23
CA SER A 369 -26.47 -14.31 -5.51
C SER A 369 -27.14 -13.27 -6.42
N GLY A 370 -27.00 -13.41 -7.74
CA GLY A 370 -27.39 -12.37 -8.70
C GLY A 370 -26.49 -11.14 -8.61
N TYR A 371 -25.18 -11.33 -8.44
CA TYR A 371 -24.19 -10.26 -8.34
C TYR A 371 -24.42 -9.26 -7.19
N LYS A 372 -25.06 -9.73 -6.11
CA LYS A 372 -25.33 -8.92 -4.93
C LYS A 372 -24.11 -8.89 -4.01
N THR A 373 -23.68 -7.69 -3.64
CA THR A 373 -22.66 -7.48 -2.61
C THR A 373 -23.32 -6.97 -1.32
N ASN A 374 -22.51 -6.75 -0.28
CA ASN A 374 -23.04 -6.11 0.92
C ASN A 374 -23.47 -4.65 0.65
N LEU A 375 -22.86 -4.00 -0.33
CA LEU A 375 -23.24 -2.67 -0.77
C LEU A 375 -24.58 -2.75 -1.52
N ASN A 376 -25.55 -1.93 -1.12
CA ASN A 376 -26.87 -1.89 -1.74
C ASN A 376 -26.99 -0.78 -2.80
N GLU A 377 -28.17 -0.65 -3.40
CA GLU A 377 -28.45 0.30 -4.50
C GLU A 377 -29.16 1.58 -4.05
N ASN A 378 -29.15 1.92 -2.76
CA ASN A 378 -29.86 3.11 -2.26
C ASN A 378 -29.10 4.42 -2.49
N GLU A 379 -27.78 4.38 -2.54
CA GLU A 379 -26.90 5.55 -2.64
C GLU A 379 -25.85 5.35 -3.74
N ILE A 380 -25.27 6.42 -4.26
CA ILE A 380 -24.19 6.36 -5.27
C ILE A 380 -22.89 5.97 -4.56
N ALA A 381 -22.22 4.91 -5.02
CA ALA A 381 -20.92 4.52 -4.49
C ALA A 381 -20.07 3.75 -5.48
N PHE A 382 -18.79 4.11 -5.51
CA PHE A 382 -17.71 3.42 -6.22
C PHE A 382 -16.37 3.87 -5.67
N ASP A 383 -15.38 2.99 -5.74
CA ASP A 383 -13.97 3.40 -5.70
C ASP A 383 -13.51 3.63 -7.15
N ALA A 384 -12.54 4.53 -7.35
CA ALA A 384 -12.01 4.83 -8.68
C ALA A 384 -11.26 3.64 -9.30
N ALA A 385 -10.71 2.74 -8.48
CA ALA A 385 -10.02 1.51 -8.91
C ALA A 385 -10.97 0.41 -9.44
N ASP A 386 -12.29 0.58 -9.30
CA ASP A 386 -13.26 -0.27 -10.00
C ASP A 386 -13.38 0.09 -11.50
N MET A 387 -12.62 1.08 -11.98
CA MET A 387 -12.63 1.55 -13.36
C MET A 387 -11.30 1.36 -14.10
N MET A 388 -11.39 1.01 -15.37
CA MET A 388 -10.27 0.97 -16.32
C MET A 388 -10.59 1.77 -17.58
N ARG A 389 -9.69 2.67 -17.98
CA ARG A 389 -9.94 3.59 -19.11
C ARG A 389 -9.33 3.08 -20.40
N MET A 390 -10.14 3.09 -21.45
CA MET A 390 -9.80 2.60 -22.78
C MET A 390 -10.26 3.60 -23.83
N GLY A 391 -9.86 4.87 -23.67
CA GLY A 391 -10.19 5.95 -24.58
C GLY A 391 -11.60 6.48 -24.32
N LYS A 392 -12.48 6.33 -25.30
CA LYS A 392 -13.90 6.69 -25.19
C LYS A 392 -14.69 5.77 -24.26
N ASP A 393 -14.17 4.57 -24.01
CA ASP A 393 -14.81 3.52 -23.23
C ASP A 393 -14.12 3.38 -21.87
N VAL A 394 -14.92 3.30 -20.80
CA VAL A 394 -14.46 3.09 -19.43
C VAL A 394 -15.17 1.85 -18.89
N PHE A 395 -14.40 0.85 -18.50
CA PHE A 395 -14.94 -0.39 -17.95
C PHE A 395 -15.07 -0.26 -16.44
N TYR A 396 -16.20 -0.71 -15.90
CA TYR A 396 -16.61 -0.55 -14.50
C TYR A 396 -16.98 -1.91 -13.92
N LYS A 397 -16.34 -2.32 -12.83
CA LYS A 397 -16.62 -3.59 -12.15
C LYS A 397 -17.77 -3.43 -11.16
N LYS A 398 -18.75 -4.33 -11.21
CA LYS A 398 -19.66 -4.54 -10.09
C LYS A 398 -18.91 -5.23 -8.94
N SER A 399 -18.76 -4.57 -7.79
CA SER A 399 -17.88 -5.06 -6.72
C SER A 399 -18.39 -4.72 -5.30
N ALA A 400 -17.60 -5.07 -4.29
CA ALA A 400 -17.88 -4.69 -2.90
C ALA A 400 -17.77 -3.18 -2.63
N SER A 401 -17.05 -2.43 -3.49
CA SER A 401 -16.91 -0.97 -3.42
C SER A 401 -17.77 -0.21 -4.41
N ALA A 402 -18.28 -0.86 -5.47
CA ALA A 402 -18.95 -0.23 -6.60
C ALA A 402 -20.32 -0.83 -6.90
N ASN A 403 -21.36 0.02 -6.96
CA ASN A 403 -22.76 -0.39 -7.18
C ASN A 403 -23.35 0.10 -8.52
N ASN A 404 -24.60 -0.23 -8.82
CA ASN A 404 -25.25 0.14 -10.08
C ASN A 404 -25.55 1.65 -10.12
N GLN A 405 -25.91 2.23 -8.96
CA GLN A 405 -26.12 3.68 -8.85
C GLN A 405 -24.87 4.49 -9.21
N GLY A 406 -23.68 4.00 -8.84
CA GLY A 406 -22.39 4.52 -9.27
C GLY A 406 -22.27 4.61 -10.79
N LEU A 407 -22.50 3.48 -11.48
CA LEU A 407 -22.46 3.41 -12.94
C LEU A 407 -23.49 4.35 -13.60
N TYR A 408 -24.73 4.37 -13.10
CA TYR A 408 -25.77 5.25 -13.64
C TYR A 408 -25.41 6.74 -13.47
N TRP A 409 -24.81 7.11 -12.35
CA TRP A 409 -24.33 8.47 -12.14
C TRP A 409 -23.22 8.83 -13.13
N LEU A 410 -22.25 7.94 -13.36
CA LEU A 410 -21.16 8.14 -14.31
C LEU A 410 -21.70 8.33 -15.74
N ARG A 411 -22.59 7.45 -16.20
CA ARG A 411 -23.23 7.55 -17.54
C ARG A 411 -23.96 8.88 -17.75
N ARG A 412 -24.65 9.39 -16.73
CA ARG A 412 -25.36 10.69 -16.79
C ARG A 412 -24.40 11.89 -16.77
N THR A 413 -23.32 11.78 -16.01
CA THR A 413 -22.38 12.89 -15.78
C THR A 413 -21.43 13.09 -16.94
N PHE A 414 -21.03 12.00 -17.61
CA PHE A 414 -20.06 11.99 -18.69
C PHE A 414 -20.68 11.44 -19.99
N PRO A 415 -21.65 12.14 -20.61
CA PRO A 415 -22.36 11.64 -21.79
C PRO A 415 -21.49 11.50 -23.05
N HIS A 416 -20.27 12.02 -23.03
CA HIS A 416 -19.29 11.89 -24.10
C HIS A 416 -18.41 10.64 -23.97
N LEU A 417 -18.46 9.96 -22.81
CA LEU A 417 -17.80 8.69 -22.54
C LEU A 417 -18.83 7.57 -22.48
N ARG A 418 -18.39 6.34 -22.71
CA ARG A 418 -19.21 5.13 -22.57
C ARG A 418 -18.70 4.31 -21.39
N PHE A 419 -19.53 4.18 -20.37
CA PHE A 419 -19.23 3.32 -19.22
C PHE A 419 -19.88 1.95 -19.40
N HIS A 420 -19.07 0.90 -19.36
CA HIS A 420 -19.46 -0.51 -19.56
C HIS A 420 -19.40 -1.28 -18.25
N MET A 421 -20.45 -2.03 -17.93
CA MET A 421 -20.42 -2.91 -16.76
C MET A 421 -19.62 -4.19 -17.07
N LEU A 422 -18.83 -4.64 -16.10
CA LEU A 422 -18.19 -5.96 -16.10
C LEU A 422 -18.53 -6.73 -14.82
N HIS A 423 -18.80 -8.02 -15.00
CA HIS A 423 -19.03 -8.98 -13.93
C HIS A 423 -17.98 -10.10 -13.95
N PHE A 424 -17.55 -10.46 -12.75
CA PHE A 424 -16.65 -11.59 -12.51
C PHE A 424 -17.36 -12.56 -11.56
N PRO A 425 -18.08 -13.57 -12.08
CA PRO A 425 -18.98 -14.44 -11.30
C PRO A 425 -18.38 -15.13 -10.07
N THR A 426 -17.07 -15.31 -10.05
CA THR A 426 -16.30 -15.95 -8.97
C THR A 426 -15.51 -14.97 -8.11
N ASP A 427 -15.58 -13.67 -8.41
CA ASP A 427 -14.83 -12.60 -7.76
C ASP A 427 -15.76 -11.50 -7.21
N GLY A 428 -16.12 -11.62 -5.94
CA GLY A 428 -16.82 -10.57 -5.19
C GLY A 428 -15.87 -9.54 -4.56
N SER A 429 -14.57 -9.56 -4.86
CA SER A 429 -13.60 -8.66 -4.24
C SER A 429 -13.64 -7.25 -4.84
N TYR A 430 -12.93 -6.35 -4.18
CA TYR A 430 -12.73 -4.96 -4.59
C TYR A 430 -11.99 -4.86 -5.93
N HIS A 431 -12.26 -3.77 -6.64
CA HIS A 431 -11.45 -3.21 -7.74
C HIS A 431 -11.28 -4.09 -8.99
N LEU A 432 -11.05 -3.44 -10.12
CA LEU A 432 -10.93 -4.09 -11.44
C LEU A 432 -9.48 -4.38 -11.83
N ASP A 433 -8.54 -3.67 -11.22
CA ASP A 433 -7.12 -3.58 -11.55
C ASP A 433 -6.26 -4.80 -11.18
N ALA A 434 -6.88 -5.87 -10.70
CA ALA A 434 -6.29 -7.20 -10.57
C ALA A 434 -7.14 -8.30 -11.24
N SER A 435 -8.18 -7.92 -11.99
CA SER A 435 -9.09 -8.83 -12.70
C SER A 435 -8.98 -8.67 -14.22
N LEU A 436 -8.91 -7.42 -14.71
CA LEU A 436 -8.74 -7.08 -16.12
C LEU A 436 -7.82 -5.86 -16.26
N VAL A 437 -6.71 -6.01 -16.99
CA VAL A 437 -5.70 -4.96 -17.17
C VAL A 437 -5.42 -4.76 -18.66
N PRO A 438 -5.84 -3.63 -19.27
CA PRO A 438 -5.54 -3.39 -20.66
C PRO A 438 -4.07 -2.95 -20.85
N LEU A 439 -3.41 -3.50 -21.87
CA LEU A 439 -1.96 -3.33 -22.07
C LEU A 439 -1.62 -2.43 -23.25
N ARG A 440 -2.28 -2.62 -24.40
CA ARG A 440 -2.10 -1.78 -25.60
C ARG A 440 -3.29 -1.91 -26.55
N PRO A 441 -3.56 -0.89 -27.40
CA PRO A 441 -4.72 -0.87 -28.26
C PRO A 441 -4.54 -1.72 -29.52
N PRO A 442 -5.63 -2.08 -30.21
CA PRO A 442 -5.54 -2.62 -31.56
C PRO A 442 -4.95 -1.57 -32.51
N THR A 443 -4.13 -2.04 -33.45
CA THR A 443 -3.56 -1.24 -34.54
C THR A 443 -3.75 -1.98 -35.85
N SER A 444 -3.53 -1.32 -36.99
CA SER A 444 -3.70 -1.95 -38.32
C SER A 444 -2.84 -3.21 -38.55
N GLY A 445 -1.84 -3.48 -37.70
CA GLY A 445 -0.98 -4.67 -37.81
C GLY A 445 -0.95 -5.56 -36.56
N SER A 446 -1.73 -5.26 -35.51
CA SER A 446 -1.72 -6.05 -34.28
C SER A 446 -3.03 -5.96 -33.52
N HIS A 447 -3.48 -7.08 -32.96
CA HIS A 447 -4.57 -7.10 -31.99
C HIS A 447 -4.26 -6.22 -30.77
N GLY A 448 -5.32 -5.65 -30.19
CA GLY A 448 -5.26 -5.06 -28.87
C GLY A 448 -4.99 -6.15 -27.83
N LEU A 449 -4.35 -5.80 -26.72
CA LEU A 449 -4.03 -6.78 -25.67
C LEU A 449 -4.68 -6.37 -24.36
N VAL A 450 -5.42 -7.30 -23.77
CA VAL A 450 -5.99 -7.16 -22.43
C VAL A 450 -5.63 -8.40 -21.62
N LEU A 451 -5.04 -8.18 -20.45
CA LEU A 451 -4.67 -9.24 -19.51
C LEU A 451 -5.86 -9.58 -18.61
N ILE A 452 -6.16 -10.87 -18.46
CA ILE A 452 -7.30 -11.38 -17.67
C ILE A 452 -6.78 -12.31 -16.58
N ASN A 453 -7.35 -12.16 -15.39
CA ASN A 453 -7.07 -13.03 -14.27
C ASN A 453 -7.67 -14.43 -14.49
N GLN A 454 -6.81 -15.46 -14.50
CA GLN A 454 -7.23 -16.84 -14.72
C GLN A 454 -8.04 -17.44 -13.56
N ASP A 455 -7.91 -16.92 -12.33
CA ASP A 455 -8.72 -17.38 -11.19
C ASP A 455 -10.17 -16.85 -11.27
N TYR A 456 -10.35 -15.74 -11.99
CA TYR A 456 -11.61 -14.98 -12.05
C TYR A 456 -11.98 -14.65 -13.50
N PRO A 457 -12.51 -15.62 -14.26
CA PRO A 457 -12.96 -15.38 -15.62
C PRO A 457 -14.15 -14.41 -15.64
N PRO A 458 -14.15 -13.39 -16.53
CA PRO A 458 -15.30 -12.52 -16.76
C PRO A 458 -16.41 -13.24 -17.55
N LEU A 459 -17.56 -12.59 -17.72
CA LEU A 459 -18.64 -13.12 -18.56
C LEU A 459 -18.28 -13.15 -20.04
N ALA A 460 -18.67 -14.22 -20.72
CA ALA A 460 -18.44 -14.39 -22.16
C ALA A 460 -19.20 -13.35 -22.99
N SER A 461 -20.41 -12.98 -22.56
CA SER A 461 -21.25 -11.96 -23.19
C SER A 461 -20.58 -10.57 -23.17
N GLU A 462 -19.92 -10.22 -22.06
CA GLU A 462 -19.20 -8.96 -21.90
C GLU A 462 -17.85 -8.99 -22.64
N MET A 463 -17.14 -10.13 -22.60
CA MET A 463 -15.89 -10.29 -23.36
C MET A 463 -16.07 -10.27 -24.87
N LYS A 464 -17.28 -10.54 -25.36
CA LYS A 464 -17.60 -10.44 -26.78
C LYS A 464 -17.33 -9.03 -27.34
N LEU A 465 -17.56 -7.97 -26.53
CA LEU A 465 -17.26 -6.60 -26.92
C LEU A 465 -15.77 -6.43 -27.27
N PHE A 466 -14.87 -7.07 -26.53
CA PHE A 466 -13.44 -7.02 -26.81
C PHE A 466 -13.12 -7.79 -28.10
N THR A 467 -13.59 -9.03 -28.22
CA THR A 467 -13.27 -9.87 -29.40
C THR A 467 -13.83 -9.31 -30.70
N ASP A 468 -14.99 -8.65 -30.66
CA ASP A 468 -15.61 -8.01 -31.83
C ASP A 468 -14.88 -6.74 -32.28
N ASN A 469 -13.94 -6.24 -31.46
CA ASN A 469 -13.16 -5.03 -31.72
C ASN A 469 -11.64 -5.31 -31.75
N ASP A 470 -11.26 -6.51 -32.20
CA ASP A 470 -9.87 -6.95 -32.41
C ASP A 470 -8.99 -6.92 -31.14
N TRP A 471 -9.60 -6.93 -29.96
CA TRP A 471 -8.88 -7.16 -28.71
C TRP A 471 -8.71 -8.65 -28.47
N ARG A 472 -7.48 -9.02 -28.09
CA ARG A 472 -7.11 -10.37 -27.69
C ARG A 472 -6.97 -10.45 -26.17
N PRO A 473 -7.89 -11.15 -25.49
CA PRO A 473 -7.70 -11.60 -24.13
C PRO A 473 -6.47 -12.49 -23.96
N ILE A 474 -5.61 -12.14 -23.01
CA ILE A 474 -4.45 -12.93 -22.60
C ILE A 474 -4.64 -13.31 -21.14
N TRP A 475 -4.56 -14.60 -20.84
CA TRP A 475 -4.62 -15.06 -19.46
C TRP A 475 -3.29 -14.82 -18.76
N ALA A 476 -3.31 -14.13 -17.63
CA ALA A 476 -2.12 -13.97 -16.81
C ALA A 476 -1.62 -15.34 -16.30
N PRO A 477 -0.29 -15.53 -16.19
CA PRO A 477 0.26 -16.73 -15.56
C PRO A 477 -0.05 -16.70 -14.07
N LEU A 478 0.10 -17.85 -13.40
CA LEU A 478 -0.12 -17.91 -11.95
C LEU A 478 0.92 -17.04 -11.25
N TYR A 479 0.50 -16.35 -10.20
CA TYR A 479 1.38 -15.63 -9.29
C TYR A 479 2.53 -16.52 -8.80
N SER A 480 3.69 -15.91 -8.59
CA SER A 480 4.93 -16.62 -8.28
C SER A 480 4.94 -17.17 -6.84
N THR A 481 4.07 -16.66 -5.96
CA THR A 481 3.80 -17.24 -4.65
C THR A 481 2.36 -17.03 -4.19
N LYS A 482 1.78 -18.08 -3.58
CA LYS A 482 0.48 -18.06 -2.89
C LYS A 482 0.59 -17.38 -1.52
N GLU A 483 1.79 -17.34 -0.96
CA GLU A 483 2.05 -16.84 0.38
C GLU A 483 2.13 -15.31 0.33
N VAL A 484 1.31 -14.66 1.15
CA VAL A 484 1.27 -13.21 1.30
C VAL A 484 1.75 -12.84 2.70
N PRO A 485 2.22 -11.60 2.93
CA PRO A 485 2.50 -11.13 4.27
C PRO A 485 1.31 -11.40 5.22
N PRO A 486 1.54 -11.74 6.51
CA PRO A 486 0.46 -12.14 7.43
C PRO A 486 -0.67 -11.11 7.58
N LEU A 487 -0.32 -9.82 7.45
CA LEU A 487 -1.23 -8.69 7.55
C LEU A 487 -1.55 -8.06 6.18
N ALA A 488 -1.39 -8.84 5.10
CA ALA A 488 -1.80 -8.42 3.77
C ALA A 488 -3.29 -8.04 3.75
N LEU A 489 -3.58 -6.96 3.03
CA LEU A 489 -4.92 -6.47 2.75
C LEU A 489 -5.39 -6.88 1.36
N CYS A 490 -4.45 -7.32 0.51
CA CYS A 490 -4.70 -7.82 -0.85
C CYS A 490 -4.46 -9.33 -0.95
N THR A 491 -5.07 -9.94 -1.97
CA THR A 491 -4.85 -11.35 -2.31
C THR A 491 -3.55 -11.54 -3.11
N SER A 492 -3.19 -12.80 -3.39
CA SER A 492 -2.07 -13.14 -4.29
C SER A 492 -2.28 -12.66 -5.74
N ASN A 493 -3.49 -12.22 -6.10
CA ASN A 493 -3.80 -11.72 -7.43
C ASN A 493 -3.21 -10.34 -7.76
N LEU A 494 -2.60 -9.68 -6.77
CA LEU A 494 -1.88 -8.42 -6.97
C LEU A 494 -0.70 -8.51 -7.94
N HIS A 495 -0.25 -9.72 -8.30
CA HIS A 495 0.77 -9.93 -9.34
C HIS A 495 0.40 -9.25 -10.68
N MET A 496 -0.89 -9.17 -11.01
CA MET A 496 -1.39 -8.52 -12.23
C MET A 496 -1.47 -7.00 -12.13
N ASN A 497 -1.39 -6.43 -10.93
CA ASN A 497 -1.57 -5.00 -10.68
C ASN A 497 -0.33 -4.20 -11.11
N LEU A 498 -0.06 -4.24 -12.41
CA LEU A 498 1.07 -3.64 -13.09
C LEU A 498 0.76 -2.20 -13.53
N LEU A 499 1.81 -1.43 -13.81
CA LEU A 499 1.68 -0.07 -14.32
C LEU A 499 2.23 0.03 -15.74
N SER A 500 1.39 0.36 -16.71
CA SER A 500 1.83 0.67 -18.07
C SER A 500 2.39 2.09 -18.15
N LEU A 501 3.64 2.21 -18.62
CA LEU A 501 4.29 3.50 -18.91
C LEU A 501 4.02 3.95 -20.36
N SER A 502 3.84 2.98 -21.26
CA SER A 502 3.41 3.17 -22.64
C SER A 502 2.78 1.87 -23.17
N ASP A 503 2.40 1.85 -24.45
CA ASP A 503 1.91 0.67 -25.16
C ASP A 503 2.98 -0.41 -25.41
N ARG A 504 4.22 -0.15 -24.97
CA ARG A 504 5.39 -1.02 -25.11
C ARG A 504 6.17 -1.23 -23.81
N CYS A 505 5.95 -0.42 -22.79
CA CYS A 505 6.72 -0.50 -21.55
C CYS A 505 5.82 -0.58 -20.32
N VAL A 506 6.10 -1.54 -19.45
CA VAL A 506 5.32 -1.84 -18.24
C VAL A 506 6.25 -2.00 -17.05
N VAL A 507 5.73 -1.71 -15.85
CA VAL A 507 6.37 -1.98 -14.57
C VAL A 507 5.60 -3.09 -13.87
N ILE A 508 6.30 -4.12 -13.38
CA ILE A 508 5.72 -5.22 -12.60
C ILE A 508 6.46 -5.42 -11.27
N GLU A 509 5.90 -6.21 -10.36
CA GLU A 509 6.58 -6.59 -9.12
C GLU A 509 7.76 -7.54 -9.41
N GLU A 510 8.90 -7.33 -8.74
CA GLU A 510 10.18 -8.00 -9.09
C GLU A 510 10.17 -9.53 -8.93
N CYS A 511 9.31 -10.07 -8.08
CA CYS A 511 9.21 -11.52 -7.89
C CYS A 511 8.29 -12.19 -8.92
N GLU A 512 7.54 -11.43 -9.72
CA GLU A 512 6.56 -11.98 -10.66
C GLU A 512 7.19 -12.41 -11.99
N THR A 513 8.12 -13.36 -11.89
CA THR A 513 8.95 -13.81 -13.01
C THR A 513 8.18 -14.54 -14.10
N ALA A 514 7.08 -15.23 -13.76
CA ALA A 514 6.20 -15.83 -14.75
C ALA A 514 5.51 -14.74 -15.61
N LEU A 515 5.01 -13.69 -14.96
CA LEU A 515 4.42 -12.54 -15.64
C LEU A 515 5.47 -11.79 -16.47
N TYR A 516 6.70 -11.65 -15.95
CA TYR A 516 7.82 -11.11 -16.71
C TYR A 516 8.01 -11.84 -18.04
N ARG A 517 8.09 -13.18 -18.02
CA ARG A 517 8.32 -14.00 -19.23
C ARG A 517 7.19 -13.83 -20.24
N LEU A 518 5.93 -13.86 -19.79
CA LEU A 518 4.79 -13.61 -20.67
C LEU A 518 4.91 -12.23 -21.34
N LEU A 519 5.12 -11.17 -20.56
CA LEU A 519 5.15 -9.81 -21.07
C LEU A 519 6.37 -9.57 -21.98
N HIS A 520 7.56 -9.98 -21.55
CA HIS A 520 8.82 -9.74 -22.24
C HIS A 520 9.05 -10.70 -23.40
N ASP A 521 9.02 -12.01 -23.14
CA ASP A 521 9.46 -13.04 -24.09
C ASP A 521 8.37 -13.35 -25.12
N GLU A 522 7.09 -13.37 -24.72
CA GLU A 522 5.97 -13.74 -25.60
C GLU A 522 5.27 -12.52 -26.24
N LEU A 523 5.05 -11.45 -25.47
CA LEU A 523 4.27 -10.28 -25.92
C LEU A 523 5.14 -9.10 -26.39
N GLY A 524 6.46 -9.15 -26.13
CA GLY A 524 7.44 -8.18 -26.63
C GLY A 524 7.41 -6.82 -25.94
N PHE A 525 7.05 -6.76 -24.66
CA PHE A 525 7.12 -5.55 -23.85
C PHE A 525 8.53 -5.33 -23.28
N ASP A 526 8.90 -4.07 -23.10
CA ASP A 526 9.96 -3.65 -22.21
C ASP A 526 9.44 -3.70 -20.76
N VAL A 527 9.90 -4.68 -20.00
CA VAL A 527 9.44 -4.94 -18.64
C VAL A 527 10.45 -4.42 -17.64
N ILE A 528 10.06 -3.39 -16.90
CA ILE A 528 10.76 -2.89 -15.72
C ILE A 528 10.18 -3.60 -14.50
N THR A 529 11.02 -3.85 -13.51
CA THR A 529 10.61 -4.49 -12.25
C THR A 529 10.86 -3.56 -11.07
N CYS A 530 9.97 -3.61 -10.08
CA CYS A 530 10.09 -2.83 -8.86
C CYS A 530 9.77 -3.72 -7.64
N PRO A 531 10.60 -3.71 -6.58
CA PRO A 531 10.22 -4.32 -5.31
C PRO A 531 9.03 -3.56 -4.72
N LEU A 532 7.85 -4.18 -4.68
CA LEU A 532 6.63 -3.62 -4.07
C LEU A 532 5.92 -4.59 -3.11
N ARG A 533 6.44 -5.80 -2.89
CA ARG A 533 5.77 -6.83 -2.08
C ARG A 533 5.33 -6.39 -0.68
N VAL A 534 6.03 -5.44 -0.05
CA VAL A 534 5.66 -4.93 1.29
C VAL A 534 4.34 -4.17 1.24
N LEU A 535 4.00 -3.56 0.09
CA LEU A 535 2.78 -2.79 -0.11
C LEU A 535 1.53 -3.68 -0.20
N ASN A 536 1.66 -5.01 -0.27
CA ASN A 536 0.53 -5.93 -0.10
C ASN A 536 -0.16 -5.73 1.27
N GLU A 537 0.59 -5.34 2.31
CA GLU A 537 0.02 -4.96 3.63
C GLU A 537 -0.68 -3.60 3.60
N PHE A 538 -0.43 -2.78 2.60
CA PHE A 538 -0.94 -1.41 2.45
C PHE A 538 -2.09 -1.30 1.45
N GLY A 539 -2.47 -2.40 0.81
CA GLY A 539 -3.68 -2.48 0.00
C GLY A 539 -3.47 -2.23 -1.49
N GLY A 540 -2.25 -2.32 -2.03
CA GLY A 540 -2.06 -1.99 -3.45
C GLY A 540 -0.77 -2.47 -4.11
N GLY A 541 -0.86 -2.75 -5.41
CA GLY A 541 0.27 -3.00 -6.30
C GLY A 541 0.64 -1.71 -7.05
N LEU A 542 1.29 -1.81 -8.21
CA LEU A 542 1.82 -0.65 -8.93
C LEU A 542 0.73 0.27 -9.47
N HIS A 543 -0.40 -0.28 -9.95
CA HIS A 543 -1.52 0.53 -10.41
C HIS A 543 -2.24 1.20 -9.23
N CYS A 544 -2.52 0.45 -8.16
CA CYS A 544 -3.21 0.99 -6.98
C CYS A 544 -2.42 2.15 -6.35
N VAL A 545 -1.09 1.98 -6.18
CA VAL A 545 -0.24 2.97 -5.50
C VAL A 545 0.06 4.21 -6.34
N THR A 546 -0.51 4.30 -7.53
CA THR A 546 -0.28 5.41 -8.46
C THR A 546 -1.57 5.97 -9.06
N TRP A 547 -1.55 7.26 -9.35
CA TRP A 547 -2.61 7.97 -10.06
C TRP A 547 -2.00 8.78 -11.19
N ASP A 548 -2.27 8.36 -12.42
CA ASP A 548 -1.79 9.02 -13.63
C ASP A 548 -2.64 10.24 -13.97
N ILE A 549 -1.97 11.39 -14.01
CA ILE A 549 -2.58 12.69 -14.22
C ILE A 549 -2.47 13.09 -15.69
N ARG A 550 -1.35 12.73 -16.33
CA ARG A 550 -1.10 13.03 -17.73
C ARG A 550 -0.48 11.88 -18.49
N ARG A 551 -1.12 11.54 -19.61
CA ARG A 551 -0.60 10.71 -20.68
C ARG A 551 -0.69 11.47 -21.99
N GLN A 552 0.24 11.19 -22.90
CA GLN A 552 0.15 11.57 -24.28
C GLN A 552 -0.81 10.60 -25.00
N ASP A 553 -2.10 10.89 -24.91
CA ASP A 553 -3.17 10.13 -25.54
C ASP A 553 -4.38 11.04 -25.86
N SER A 554 -5.43 10.45 -26.41
CA SER A 554 -6.66 11.13 -26.79
C SER A 554 -7.88 10.23 -26.57
N CYS A 555 -9.08 10.83 -26.59
CA CYS A 555 -10.36 10.12 -26.49
C CYS A 555 -10.67 9.36 -27.80
N THR A 556 -9.86 8.34 -28.09
CA THR A 556 -10.03 7.48 -29.26
C THR A 556 -11.10 6.44 -29.00
N ASP A 557 -11.91 6.14 -30.01
CA ASP A 557 -12.88 5.05 -29.98
C ASP A 557 -12.18 3.74 -30.38
N TYR A 558 -11.87 2.89 -29.41
CA TYR A 558 -11.26 1.57 -29.64
C TYR A 558 -12.29 0.44 -29.72
N PHE A 559 -13.58 0.77 -29.64
CA PHE A 559 -14.68 -0.17 -29.66
C PHE A 559 -15.79 0.31 -30.62
N PRO A 560 -15.50 0.51 -31.93
CA PRO A 560 -16.50 1.00 -32.88
C PRO A 560 -17.65 0.00 -33.13
N ASN A 561 -17.40 -1.31 -32.96
CA ASN A 561 -18.38 -2.37 -33.18
C ASN A 561 -19.10 -2.70 -31.86
N GLN A 562 -20.12 -1.91 -31.52
CA GLN A 562 -20.91 -2.13 -30.30
C GLN A 562 -22.32 -1.56 -30.41
N ASN A 563 -23.23 -2.00 -29.53
CA ASN A 563 -24.56 -1.43 -29.36
C ASN A 563 -24.72 -0.86 -27.95
N TYR A 564 -24.10 0.29 -27.71
CA TYR A 564 -24.06 0.92 -26.39
C TYR A 564 -25.44 1.32 -25.86
N GLU A 565 -26.32 1.78 -26.75
CA GLU A 565 -27.68 2.18 -26.38
C GLU A 565 -28.47 0.99 -25.83
N SER A 566 -28.35 -0.18 -26.45
CA SER A 566 -28.97 -1.41 -25.96
C SER A 566 -28.40 -1.84 -24.61
N GLU A 567 -27.09 -1.69 -24.38
CA GLU A 567 -26.49 -1.99 -23.07
C GLU A 567 -27.01 -1.04 -21.98
N CYS A 568 -27.19 0.24 -22.31
CA CYS A 568 -27.72 1.23 -21.37
C CYS A 568 -29.18 0.98 -20.97
N GLN A 569 -29.91 0.18 -21.73
CA GLN A 569 -31.30 -0.21 -21.45
C GLN A 569 -31.41 -1.48 -20.61
N LEU A 570 -30.29 -2.17 -20.32
CA LEU A 570 -30.30 -3.35 -19.46
C LEU A 570 -30.74 -2.98 -18.04
N ASP A 571 -31.66 -3.76 -17.50
CA ASP A 571 -32.02 -3.71 -16.08
C ASP A 571 -30.93 -4.44 -15.27
N LEU A 572 -29.89 -3.69 -14.87
CA LEU A 572 -28.77 -4.23 -14.13
C LEU A 572 -29.14 -4.73 -12.72
N ASP A 573 -30.30 -4.33 -12.18
CA ASP A 573 -30.75 -4.80 -10.87
C ASP A 573 -31.33 -6.22 -10.95
N ASN A 574 -31.76 -6.64 -12.14
CA ASN A 574 -32.29 -7.98 -12.45
C ASN A 574 -31.44 -8.74 -13.48
N TYR A 575 -30.25 -8.25 -13.81
CA TYR A 575 -29.35 -8.89 -14.77
C TYR A 575 -28.83 -10.23 -14.24
N TYR A 576 -28.87 -11.26 -15.09
CA TYR A 576 -28.42 -12.59 -14.73
C TYR A 576 -27.86 -13.35 -15.92
N ASP A 577 -26.55 -13.58 -15.87
CA ASP A 577 -25.77 -14.40 -16.80
C ASP A 577 -24.82 -15.25 -15.94
N LYS A 578 -24.38 -16.40 -16.44
CA LYS A 578 -23.36 -17.25 -15.82
C LYS A 578 -22.35 -17.80 -16.83
N THR A 579 -22.44 -17.37 -18.08
CA THR A 579 -21.57 -17.84 -19.14
C THR A 579 -20.18 -17.25 -18.93
N LEU A 580 -19.23 -18.11 -18.52
CA LEU A 580 -17.86 -17.68 -18.30
C LEU A 580 -17.10 -17.65 -19.62
N PHE A 581 -16.28 -16.62 -19.81
CA PHE A 581 -15.32 -16.58 -20.89
C PHE A 581 -14.29 -17.69 -20.67
N SER A 582 -14.22 -18.65 -21.58
CA SER A 582 -13.33 -19.79 -21.44
C SER A 582 -11.91 -19.47 -21.92
N ASN A 583 -10.93 -20.10 -21.28
CA ASN A 583 -9.58 -20.05 -21.78
C ASN A 583 -9.49 -20.89 -23.06
N VAL A 584 -9.31 -20.23 -24.21
CA VAL A 584 -9.19 -20.91 -25.51
C VAL A 584 -8.02 -21.93 -25.51
N ASN A 585 -7.06 -21.79 -24.59
CA ASN A 585 -5.95 -22.74 -24.42
C ASN A 585 -6.31 -24.02 -23.64
N GLU A 586 -7.52 -24.16 -23.09
CA GLU A 586 -8.01 -25.44 -22.53
C GLU A 586 -8.62 -26.37 -23.60
N GLN A 587 -8.70 -25.94 -24.86
CA GLN A 587 -8.89 -26.86 -25.97
C GLN A 587 -7.53 -27.47 -26.39
N LYS A 588 -6.97 -28.31 -25.54
CA LYS A 588 -6.08 -29.40 -26.00
C LYS A 588 -6.81 -30.72 -25.80
N PRO A 589 -6.79 -31.62 -26.81
CA PRO A 589 -7.53 -32.88 -26.79
C PRO A 589 -7.12 -33.80 -25.65
#